data_AF-A0A663EXZ2-F1
#
_entry.id   AF-A0A663EXZ2-F1
#
_cell.length_a   1.000
_cell.length_b   1.000
_cell.length_c   1.000
_cell.angle_alpha   90.00
_cell.angle_beta   90.00
_cell.angle_gamma   90.00
#
_symmetry.space_group_name_H-M   'P 1'
#
loop_
_entity.id
_entity.type
_entity.pdbx_description
1 polymer ?
#
loop_
_entity_poly.entity_id
_entity_poly.type
_entity_poly.pdbx_seq_one_letter_code
_entity_poly.pdbx_strand_id
1 'polypeptide(L)'
;MAAADGDDSLYPIAVLIDELRNEDVQLRLNSIKKLSTIALALGVERTRSELLPFLTDTIYDEDEVLLALAEQLGTFTALVGGPEFVHCLLPPLESLATVEETVVRDKAVESLRAVSHEHAPPDLEGHFVPLVKRLAGGDWFTSRTSACGLFSVCYPRVSSPVKAELRQYFRNLCSDDTPMVRRAAASKLGEFAKVLELEHVKSEIIPMFSNLASDEQDSVRLLAVEACVSIAQLLPQEELEGLVMPTLRQAAEDKSWRVRYMVADKFTELQRAVGPEITKTDLVGAFQSLMKDCEAEVRAAASHKVKEFCENLSPDCREAVIMGQILPCIKELVSDANQHVKSALASVIMGLSPILGKDNTVEHLLPLFLAQLKDECPEVRLNIISNLDCVNEVIGIRQLSQSLLPAIVELAEDAKWRVRLAIIEYMPLLAGQLVSAGEALGSAGRGLRPPGGCLPVPPSVPIEDHSTHPVLPSVPVEDHNALPVSPSTPISSHKTF
;
A
#
# COMPACT_ATOMS: atom_id res chain seq x y z
N MET A 1 49.02 13.24 -41.83
CA MET A 1 48.51 13.48 -40.46
C MET A 1 47.72 12.24 -40.08
N ALA A 2 48.30 11.06 -39.85
CA ALA A 2 49.34 10.66 -38.88
C ALA A 2 48.87 10.84 -37.42
N ALA A 3 48.20 9.79 -36.94
CA ALA A 3 48.02 9.29 -35.58
C ALA A 3 48.53 10.17 -34.43
N ALA A 4 47.59 10.68 -33.63
CA ALA A 4 47.84 11.27 -32.31
C ALA A 4 46.79 10.90 -31.25
N ASP A 5 45.93 9.89 -31.48
CA ASP A 5 44.86 9.46 -30.54
C ASP A 5 45.22 8.22 -29.70
N GLY A 6 46.48 7.78 -29.73
CA GLY A 6 46.88 6.44 -29.27
C GLY A 6 47.10 6.25 -27.77
N ASP A 7 47.47 7.30 -27.02
CA ASP A 7 47.96 7.14 -25.62
C ASP A 7 47.07 7.82 -24.56
N ASP A 8 46.45 8.97 -24.85
CA ASP A 8 45.57 9.67 -23.89
C ASP A 8 44.15 9.06 -23.78
N SER A 9 43.76 8.22 -24.74
CA SER A 9 42.41 7.60 -24.81
C SER A 9 42.25 6.33 -23.96
N LEU A 10 43.34 5.84 -23.35
CA LEU A 10 43.37 4.60 -22.55
C LEU A 10 43.47 4.86 -21.04
N TYR A 11 43.97 6.02 -20.63
CA TYR A 11 44.20 6.35 -19.21
C TYR A 11 42.91 6.35 -18.37
N PRO A 12 41.77 6.91 -18.81
CA PRO A 12 40.53 6.89 -18.03
C PRO A 12 39.97 5.47 -17.81
N ILE A 13 40.23 4.57 -18.76
CA ILE A 13 39.73 3.19 -18.74
C ILE A 13 40.61 2.34 -17.83
N ALA A 14 41.93 2.49 -17.92
CA ALA A 14 42.88 1.80 -17.05
C ALA A 14 42.65 2.19 -15.59
N VAL A 15 42.49 3.49 -15.30
CA VAL A 15 42.17 3.98 -13.95
C VAL A 15 40.84 3.43 -13.47
N LEU A 16 39.81 3.37 -14.32
CA LEU A 16 38.52 2.84 -13.89
C LEU A 16 38.50 1.31 -13.75
N ILE A 17 39.21 0.58 -14.59
CA ILE A 17 39.40 -0.87 -14.42
C ILE A 17 40.13 -1.12 -13.10
N ASP A 18 41.12 -0.29 -12.75
CA ASP A 18 41.81 -0.36 -11.46
C ASP A 18 40.89 0.05 -10.29
N GLU A 19 40.04 1.05 -10.46
CA GLU A 19 39.05 1.47 -9.43
C GLU A 19 37.94 0.44 -9.25
N LEU A 20 37.47 -0.21 -10.31
CA LEU A 20 36.48 -1.30 -10.28
C LEU A 20 37.07 -2.62 -9.76
N ARG A 21 38.39 -2.76 -9.76
CA ARG A 21 39.10 -3.88 -9.13
C ARG A 21 39.70 -3.52 -7.77
N ASN A 22 39.42 -2.32 -7.26
CA ASN A 22 39.91 -1.87 -5.98
C ASN A 22 39.33 -2.73 -4.85
N GLU A 23 40.08 -2.98 -3.78
CA GLU A 23 39.60 -3.74 -2.61
C GLU A 23 38.49 -3.01 -1.84
N ASP A 24 38.47 -1.67 -1.90
CA ASP A 24 37.47 -0.83 -1.23
C ASP A 24 36.13 -0.81 -1.99
N VAL A 25 35.08 -1.34 -1.33
CA VAL A 25 33.71 -1.41 -1.85
C VAL A 25 33.15 -0.01 -2.17
N GLN A 26 33.44 1.01 -1.35
CA GLN A 26 32.93 2.36 -1.61
C GLN A 26 33.55 2.98 -2.86
N LEU A 27 34.81 2.68 -3.16
CA LEU A 27 35.46 3.14 -4.39
C LEU A 27 34.87 2.43 -5.61
N ARG A 28 34.65 1.11 -5.54
CA ARG A 28 33.95 0.37 -6.62
C ARG A 28 32.55 0.92 -6.86
N LEU A 29 31.77 1.13 -5.79
CA LEU A 29 30.42 1.68 -5.88
C LEU A 29 30.39 3.08 -6.51
N ASN A 30 31.30 3.97 -6.10
CA ASN A 30 31.41 5.30 -6.68
C ASN A 30 31.79 5.27 -8.17
N SER A 31 32.58 4.28 -8.56
CA SER A 31 32.97 4.06 -9.96
C SER A 31 31.77 3.58 -10.80
N ILE A 32 30.98 2.64 -10.27
CA ILE A 32 29.72 2.20 -10.89
C ILE A 32 28.73 3.36 -11.02
N LYS A 33 28.59 4.23 -10.01
CA LYS A 33 27.71 5.41 -10.11
C LYS A 33 28.13 6.39 -11.22
N LYS A 34 29.39 6.35 -11.64
CA LYS A 34 29.94 7.20 -12.70
C LYS A 34 30.01 6.49 -14.05
N LEU A 35 29.54 5.24 -14.17
CA LEU A 35 29.67 4.38 -15.35
C LEU A 35 29.25 5.08 -16.66
N SER A 36 28.21 5.92 -16.60
CA SER A 36 27.73 6.74 -17.72
C SER A 36 28.81 7.69 -18.27
N THR A 37 29.57 8.34 -17.39
CA THR A 37 30.68 9.23 -17.76
C THR A 37 31.79 8.48 -18.47
N ILE A 38 32.08 7.24 -18.04
CA ILE A 38 33.09 6.40 -18.70
C ILE A 38 32.62 5.97 -20.08
N ALA A 39 31.37 5.51 -20.21
CA ALA A 39 30.82 5.12 -21.50
C ALA A 39 30.83 6.30 -22.50
N LEU A 40 30.54 7.51 -22.01
CA LEU A 40 30.67 8.75 -22.79
C LEU A 40 32.12 9.02 -23.26
N ALA A 41 33.12 8.83 -22.38
CA ALA A 41 34.52 9.02 -22.71
C ALA A 41 35.07 7.94 -23.68
N LEU A 42 34.59 6.71 -23.53
CA LEU A 42 34.93 5.56 -24.37
C LEU A 42 34.36 5.66 -25.79
N GLY A 43 33.19 6.27 -25.92
CA GLY A 43 32.37 6.18 -27.11
C GLY A 43 31.61 4.84 -27.20
N VAL A 44 30.62 4.82 -28.08
CA VAL A 44 29.63 3.74 -28.18
C VAL A 44 30.21 2.40 -28.65
N GLU A 45 31.26 2.40 -29.47
CA GLU A 45 31.87 1.18 -29.99
C GLU A 45 32.67 0.44 -28.91
N ARG A 46 33.58 1.14 -28.24
CA ARG A 46 34.41 0.57 -27.17
C ARG A 46 33.59 0.24 -25.92
N THR A 47 32.53 1.00 -25.64
CA THR A 47 31.56 0.64 -24.60
C THR A 47 31.00 -0.77 -24.84
N ARG A 48 30.65 -1.11 -26.09
CA ARG A 48 30.12 -2.43 -26.44
C ARG A 48 31.19 -3.52 -26.46
N SER A 49 32.37 -3.25 -27.01
CA SER A 49 33.39 -4.28 -27.23
C SER A 49 34.33 -4.52 -26.04
N GLU A 50 34.45 -3.55 -25.12
CA GLU A 50 35.38 -3.62 -23.98
C GLU A 50 34.64 -3.52 -22.64
N LEU A 51 33.86 -2.45 -22.43
CA LEU A 51 33.24 -2.19 -21.11
C LEU A 51 32.16 -3.21 -20.76
N LEU A 52 31.22 -3.52 -21.65
CA LEU A 52 30.14 -4.48 -21.35
C LEU A 52 30.65 -5.91 -21.10
N PRO A 53 31.59 -6.47 -21.88
CA PRO A 53 32.20 -7.75 -21.55
C PRO A 53 32.91 -7.73 -20.19
N PHE A 54 33.67 -6.66 -19.89
CA PHE A 54 34.33 -6.51 -18.60
C PHE A 54 33.33 -6.51 -17.43
N LEU A 55 32.23 -5.76 -17.57
CA LEU A 55 31.18 -5.72 -16.55
C LEU A 55 30.49 -7.06 -16.39
N THR A 56 30.34 -7.83 -17.48
CA THR A 56 29.70 -9.15 -17.46
C THR A 56 30.57 -10.18 -16.74
N ASP A 57 31.88 -10.13 -16.94
CA ASP A 57 32.84 -11.03 -16.28
C ASP A 57 33.05 -10.68 -14.80
N THR A 58 32.73 -9.43 -14.39
CA THR A 58 32.94 -8.91 -13.03
C THR A 58 31.67 -8.92 -12.17
N ILE A 59 30.67 -9.76 -12.49
CA ILE A 59 29.36 -9.83 -11.77
C ILE A 59 29.47 -10.51 -10.38
N TYR A 60 30.68 -10.78 -9.91
CA TYR A 60 30.95 -11.36 -8.60
C TYR A 60 31.49 -10.28 -7.64
N ASP A 61 30.60 -9.39 -7.20
CA ASP A 61 30.92 -8.29 -6.27
C ASP A 61 29.87 -8.22 -5.15
N GLU A 62 30.01 -7.25 -4.23
CA GLU A 62 29.08 -6.98 -3.14
C GLU A 62 27.71 -6.51 -3.65
N ASP A 63 26.64 -6.87 -2.93
CA ASP A 63 25.25 -6.64 -3.35
C ASP A 63 24.93 -5.17 -3.68
N GLU A 64 25.51 -4.21 -2.94
CA GLU A 64 25.30 -2.77 -3.18
C GLU A 64 25.90 -2.32 -4.53
N VAL A 65 27.04 -2.91 -4.93
CA VAL A 65 27.70 -2.63 -6.20
C VAL A 65 26.89 -3.24 -7.35
N LEU A 66 26.45 -4.49 -7.19
CA LEU A 66 25.62 -5.18 -8.19
C LEU A 66 24.27 -4.49 -8.39
N LEU A 67 23.65 -4.01 -7.32
CA LEU A 67 22.40 -3.26 -7.37
C LEU A 67 22.57 -1.97 -8.17
N ALA A 68 23.62 -1.20 -7.89
CA ALA A 68 23.93 0.02 -8.62
C ALA A 68 24.26 -0.27 -10.08
N LEU A 69 24.96 -1.37 -10.38
CA LEU A 69 25.29 -1.77 -11.75
C LEU A 69 24.02 -2.12 -12.53
N ALA A 70 23.12 -2.92 -11.96
CA ALA A 70 21.84 -3.25 -12.56
C ALA A 70 21.05 -1.98 -12.93
N GLU A 71 20.98 -1.01 -12.01
CA GLU A 71 20.32 0.27 -12.23
C GLU A 71 20.94 1.09 -13.37
N GLN A 72 22.27 1.19 -13.40
CA GLN A 72 22.96 1.94 -14.45
C GLN A 72 22.66 1.35 -15.83
N LEU A 73 22.78 0.02 -15.97
CA LEU A 73 22.56 -0.66 -17.25
C LEU A 73 21.15 -0.45 -17.83
N GLY A 74 20.13 -0.23 -16.98
CA GLY A 74 18.78 0.11 -17.42
C GLY A 74 18.67 1.45 -18.19
N THR A 75 19.65 2.34 -18.05
CA THR A 75 19.68 3.67 -18.70
C THR A 75 20.74 3.79 -19.80
N PHE A 76 21.40 2.68 -20.16
CA PHE A 76 22.57 2.69 -21.04
C PHE A 76 22.27 2.70 -22.54
N THR A 77 21.00 2.68 -22.97
CA THR A 77 20.63 2.59 -24.39
C THR A 77 21.34 3.61 -25.28
N ALA A 78 21.35 4.89 -24.89
CA ALA A 78 22.03 5.93 -25.66
C ALA A 78 23.56 5.74 -25.68
N LEU A 79 24.13 5.22 -24.59
CA LEU A 79 25.57 5.04 -24.40
C LEU A 79 26.13 3.84 -25.16
N VAL A 80 25.28 2.89 -25.57
CA VAL A 80 25.66 1.77 -26.43
C VAL A 80 25.41 2.02 -27.92
N GLY A 81 24.94 3.20 -28.29
CA GLY A 81 24.67 3.56 -29.70
C GLY A 81 23.20 3.48 -30.10
N GLY A 82 22.28 3.49 -29.14
CA GLY A 82 20.84 3.58 -29.39
C GLY A 82 20.14 2.22 -29.58
N PRO A 83 18.87 2.25 -30.03
CA PRO A 83 18.01 1.07 -30.17
C PRO A 83 18.61 -0.10 -30.96
N GLU A 84 19.40 0.17 -32.00
CA GLU A 84 20.01 -0.87 -32.84
C GLU A 84 20.96 -1.81 -32.07
N PHE A 85 21.56 -1.32 -30.98
CA PHE A 85 22.56 -2.05 -30.20
C PHE A 85 22.16 -2.31 -28.76
N VAL A 86 20.89 -2.09 -28.44
CA VAL A 86 20.39 -2.27 -27.07
C VAL A 86 20.49 -3.74 -26.61
N HIS A 87 20.47 -4.69 -27.55
CA HIS A 87 20.66 -6.12 -27.26
C HIS A 87 22.03 -6.44 -26.61
N CYS A 88 23.03 -5.56 -26.76
CA CYS A 88 24.34 -5.71 -26.11
C CYS A 88 24.25 -5.59 -24.58
N LEU A 89 23.19 -4.99 -24.03
CA LEU A 89 22.96 -4.86 -22.58
C LEU A 89 22.37 -6.13 -21.96
N LEU A 90 21.87 -7.07 -22.78
CA LEU A 90 21.20 -8.27 -22.29
C LEU A 90 22.12 -9.22 -21.53
N PRO A 91 23.36 -9.53 -21.98
CA PRO A 91 24.24 -10.46 -21.26
C PRO A 91 24.56 -10.05 -19.80
N PRO A 92 25.00 -8.81 -19.50
CA PRO A 92 25.26 -8.43 -18.10
C PRO A 92 23.99 -8.41 -17.26
N LEU A 93 22.86 -7.94 -17.82
CA LEU A 93 21.58 -7.94 -17.13
C LEU A 93 21.02 -9.35 -16.89
N GLU A 94 21.25 -10.29 -17.81
CA GLU A 94 20.87 -11.70 -17.65
C GLU A 94 21.63 -12.33 -16.49
N SER A 95 22.95 -12.14 -16.43
CA SER A 95 23.79 -12.60 -15.32
C SER A 95 23.33 -11.99 -13.98
N LEU A 96 23.09 -10.67 -13.91
CA LEU A 96 22.54 -10.01 -12.72
C LEU A 96 21.15 -10.52 -12.33
N ALA A 97 20.33 -10.95 -13.30
CA ALA A 97 19.03 -11.55 -13.03
C ALA A 97 19.12 -12.99 -12.49
N THR A 98 20.31 -13.59 -12.39
CA THR A 98 20.52 -14.95 -11.86
C THR A 98 21.19 -15.01 -10.48
N VAL A 99 21.64 -13.88 -9.95
CA VAL A 99 22.35 -13.81 -8.66
C VAL A 99 21.46 -14.21 -7.46
N GLU A 100 22.07 -14.53 -6.33
CA GLU A 100 21.36 -15.01 -5.14
C GLU A 100 20.54 -13.91 -4.45
N GLU A 101 21.02 -12.67 -4.45
CA GLU A 101 20.35 -11.56 -3.79
C GLU A 101 19.10 -11.11 -4.57
N THR A 102 17.96 -11.08 -3.88
CA THR A 102 16.66 -10.82 -4.52
C THR A 102 16.53 -9.38 -4.98
N VAL A 103 17.04 -8.44 -4.19
CA VAL A 103 16.96 -7.01 -4.51
C VAL A 103 17.72 -6.69 -5.80
N VAL A 104 18.87 -7.34 -6.03
CA VAL A 104 19.65 -7.20 -7.27
C VAL A 104 18.89 -7.79 -8.46
N ARG A 105 18.33 -9.00 -8.32
CA ARG A 105 17.53 -9.62 -9.40
C ARG A 105 16.33 -8.76 -9.78
N ASP A 106 15.61 -8.23 -8.80
CA ASP A 106 14.44 -7.38 -9.04
C ASP A 106 14.84 -6.12 -9.82
N LYS A 107 15.99 -5.51 -9.49
CA LYS A 107 16.52 -4.34 -10.21
C LYS A 107 17.00 -4.69 -11.62
N ALA A 108 17.60 -5.87 -11.81
CA ALA A 108 17.98 -6.36 -13.13
C ALA A 108 16.75 -6.60 -14.01
N VAL A 109 15.69 -7.20 -13.47
CA VAL A 109 14.40 -7.39 -14.16
C VAL A 109 13.75 -6.04 -14.48
N GLU A 110 13.75 -5.08 -13.56
CA GLU A 110 13.28 -3.71 -13.83
C GLU A 110 14.02 -3.08 -15.03
N SER A 111 15.34 -3.22 -15.05
CA SER A 111 16.20 -2.69 -16.11
C SER A 111 15.99 -3.41 -17.44
N LEU A 112 15.86 -4.74 -17.44
CA LEU A 112 15.49 -5.53 -18.62
C LEU A 112 14.14 -5.10 -19.18
N ARG A 113 13.16 -4.80 -18.32
CA ARG A 113 11.84 -4.29 -18.75
C ARG A 113 11.96 -2.93 -19.40
N ALA A 114 12.71 -1.99 -18.80
CA ALA A 114 12.96 -0.68 -19.40
C ALA A 114 13.61 -0.80 -20.79
N VAL A 115 14.68 -1.59 -20.88
CA VAL A 115 15.43 -1.85 -22.12
C VAL A 115 14.60 -2.60 -23.17
N SER A 116 13.64 -3.43 -22.78
CA SER A 116 12.76 -4.14 -23.72
C SER A 116 11.93 -3.20 -24.61
N HIS A 117 11.60 -2.00 -24.12
CA HIS A 117 10.84 -1.00 -24.89
C HIS A 117 11.66 -0.40 -26.04
N GLU A 118 12.99 -0.37 -25.90
CA GLU A 118 13.92 0.15 -26.90
C GLU A 118 14.23 -0.85 -28.02
N HIS A 119 13.94 -2.15 -27.84
CA HIS A 119 14.15 -3.15 -28.88
C HIS A 119 13.12 -3.00 -29.99
N ALA A 120 13.52 -3.10 -31.27
CA ALA A 120 12.56 -3.26 -32.36
C ALA A 120 11.90 -4.65 -32.30
N PRO A 121 10.69 -4.87 -32.88
CA PRO A 121 10.04 -6.18 -32.87
C PRO A 121 10.92 -7.36 -33.37
N PRO A 122 11.72 -7.22 -34.44
CA PRO A 122 12.64 -8.29 -34.86
C PRO A 122 13.72 -8.58 -33.82
N ASP A 123 14.24 -7.56 -33.13
CA ASP A 123 15.29 -7.71 -32.10
C ASP A 123 14.73 -8.29 -30.80
N LEU A 124 13.46 -7.98 -30.48
CA LEU A 124 12.75 -8.65 -29.39
C LEU A 124 12.69 -10.16 -29.64
N GLU A 125 12.29 -10.60 -30.84
CA GLU A 125 12.23 -12.02 -31.17
C GLU A 125 13.62 -12.65 -31.30
N GLY A 126 14.59 -11.92 -31.86
CA GLY A 126 15.94 -12.40 -32.11
C GLY A 126 16.83 -12.48 -30.86
N HIS A 127 16.62 -11.63 -29.86
CA HIS A 127 17.51 -11.51 -28.70
C HIS A 127 16.78 -11.59 -27.35
N PHE A 128 15.73 -10.80 -27.15
CA PHE A 128 15.06 -10.70 -25.85
C PHE A 128 14.26 -11.96 -25.51
N VAL A 129 13.49 -12.50 -26.44
CA VAL A 129 12.72 -13.75 -26.25
C VAL A 129 13.64 -14.94 -25.94
N PRO A 130 14.77 -15.16 -26.66
CA PRO A 130 15.76 -16.16 -26.27
C PRO A 130 16.29 -16.00 -24.84
N LEU A 131 16.52 -14.78 -24.36
CA LEU A 131 16.89 -14.53 -22.95
C LEU A 131 15.78 -14.99 -21.99
N VAL A 132 14.52 -14.63 -22.26
CA VAL A 132 13.39 -15.06 -21.42
C VAL A 132 13.30 -16.59 -21.37
N LYS A 133 13.50 -17.26 -22.51
CA LYS A 133 13.51 -18.74 -22.59
C LYS A 133 14.66 -19.37 -21.79
N ARG A 134 15.88 -18.80 -21.88
CA ARG A 134 17.03 -19.27 -21.09
C ARG A 134 16.80 -19.11 -19.60
N LEU A 135 16.29 -17.97 -19.17
CA LEU A 135 15.96 -17.75 -17.75
C LEU A 135 14.86 -18.71 -17.28
N ALA A 136 13.77 -18.86 -18.05
CA ALA A 136 12.65 -19.73 -17.70
C ALA A 136 13.01 -21.23 -17.69
N GLY A 137 13.96 -21.65 -18.52
CA GLY A 137 14.46 -23.02 -18.58
C GLY A 137 15.75 -23.28 -17.79
N GLY A 138 16.22 -22.30 -17.00
CA GLY A 138 17.48 -22.42 -16.27
C GLY A 138 17.41 -23.42 -15.12
N ASP A 139 18.56 -24.03 -14.81
CA ASP A 139 18.67 -25.05 -13.74
C ASP A 139 18.32 -24.49 -12.35
N TRP A 140 18.71 -23.23 -12.10
CA TRP A 140 18.50 -22.55 -10.82
C TRP A 140 17.14 -21.87 -10.75
N PHE A 141 16.47 -21.98 -9.60
CA PHE A 141 15.17 -21.35 -9.41
C PHE A 141 15.23 -19.81 -9.44
N THR A 142 16.40 -19.22 -9.17
CA THR A 142 16.62 -17.76 -9.18
C THR A 142 16.40 -17.18 -10.57
N SER A 143 16.95 -17.83 -11.61
CA SER A 143 16.75 -17.42 -13.01
C SER A 143 15.29 -17.58 -13.44
N ARG A 144 14.66 -18.71 -13.08
CA ARG A 144 13.25 -18.99 -13.39
C ARG A 144 12.31 -18.01 -12.72
N THR A 145 12.62 -17.60 -11.49
CA THR A 145 11.91 -16.55 -10.75
C THR A 145 11.97 -15.20 -11.49
N SER A 146 13.17 -14.80 -11.94
CA SER A 146 13.35 -13.56 -12.71
C SER A 146 12.60 -13.57 -14.04
N ALA A 147 12.53 -14.74 -14.70
CA ALA A 147 11.82 -14.89 -15.97
C ALA A 147 10.34 -14.47 -15.87
N CYS A 148 9.66 -14.78 -14.75
CA CYS A 148 8.25 -14.45 -14.53
C CYS A 148 7.93 -12.96 -14.77
N GLY A 149 8.88 -12.06 -14.49
CA GLY A 149 8.72 -10.61 -14.65
C GLY A 149 8.92 -10.06 -16.06
N LEU A 150 9.27 -10.90 -17.05
CA LEU A 150 9.68 -10.44 -18.39
C LEU A 150 8.66 -10.74 -19.49
N PHE A 151 7.64 -11.56 -19.22
CA PHE A 151 6.68 -12.00 -20.24
C PHE A 151 5.78 -10.86 -20.74
N SER A 152 5.25 -10.04 -19.84
CA SER A 152 4.25 -9.01 -20.18
C SER A 152 4.80 -7.91 -21.09
N VAL A 153 6.09 -7.58 -20.99
CA VAL A 153 6.70 -6.48 -21.74
C VAL A 153 7.03 -6.84 -23.19
N CYS A 154 7.30 -8.12 -23.48
CA CYS A 154 7.61 -8.58 -24.83
C CYS A 154 6.39 -9.15 -25.56
N TYR A 155 5.42 -9.75 -24.85
CA TYR A 155 4.27 -10.43 -25.45
C TYR A 155 3.50 -9.61 -26.51
N PRO A 156 3.17 -8.32 -26.32
CA PRO A 156 2.36 -7.57 -27.28
C PRO A 156 3.02 -7.38 -28.65
N ARG A 157 4.35 -7.38 -28.70
CA ARG A 157 5.15 -6.88 -29.84
C ARG A 157 5.78 -7.99 -30.67
N VAL A 158 5.48 -9.25 -30.36
CA VAL A 158 6.03 -10.42 -31.04
C VAL A 158 4.95 -11.15 -31.84
N SER A 159 5.39 -11.97 -32.78
CA SER A 159 4.56 -12.75 -33.69
C SER A 159 3.71 -13.80 -32.96
N SER A 160 2.59 -14.20 -33.58
CA SER A 160 1.66 -15.18 -32.99
C SER A 160 2.30 -16.54 -32.61
N PRO A 161 3.25 -17.10 -33.39
CA PRO A 161 3.97 -18.30 -32.99
C PRO A 161 4.76 -18.09 -31.68
N VAL A 162 5.47 -16.96 -31.58
CA VAL A 162 6.26 -16.62 -30.39
C VAL A 162 5.34 -16.36 -29.19
N LYS A 163 4.19 -15.72 -29.37
CA LYS A 163 3.17 -15.57 -28.32
C LYS A 163 2.73 -16.93 -27.77
N ALA A 164 2.48 -17.92 -28.64
CA ALA A 164 2.08 -19.27 -28.20
C ALA A 164 3.17 -19.94 -27.37
N GLU A 165 4.44 -19.79 -27.77
CA GLU A 165 5.57 -20.28 -26.99
C GLU A 165 5.66 -19.59 -25.62
N LEU A 166 5.54 -18.26 -25.57
CA LEU A 166 5.58 -17.51 -24.30
C LEU A 166 4.47 -17.97 -23.33
N ARG A 167 3.25 -18.23 -23.81
CA ARG A 167 2.19 -18.78 -22.95
C ARG A 167 2.53 -20.18 -22.44
N GLN A 168 3.16 -21.02 -23.26
CA GLN A 168 3.61 -22.35 -22.83
C GLN A 168 4.71 -22.26 -21.77
N TYR A 169 5.71 -21.38 -21.94
CA TYR A 169 6.76 -21.18 -20.94
C TYR A 169 6.19 -20.65 -19.63
N PHE A 170 5.26 -19.69 -19.68
CA PHE A 170 4.62 -19.17 -18.47
C PHE A 170 3.80 -20.25 -17.74
N ARG A 171 3.08 -21.11 -18.49
CA ARG A 171 2.39 -22.28 -17.93
C ARG A 171 3.32 -23.20 -17.18
N ASN A 172 4.50 -23.48 -17.74
CA ASN A 172 5.50 -24.33 -17.08
C ASN A 172 5.97 -23.71 -15.76
N LEU A 173 6.18 -22.39 -15.71
CA LEU A 173 6.57 -21.68 -14.48
C LEU A 173 5.46 -21.71 -13.41
N CYS A 174 4.19 -21.62 -13.82
CA CYS A 174 3.05 -21.78 -12.89
C CYS A 174 2.97 -23.17 -12.25
N SER A 175 3.52 -24.20 -12.90
CA SER A 175 3.57 -25.58 -12.41
C SER A 175 4.98 -26.05 -12.06
N ASP A 176 5.92 -25.12 -11.79
CA ASP A 176 7.30 -25.46 -11.44
C ASP A 176 7.34 -26.26 -10.13
N ASP A 177 8.25 -27.23 -10.01
CA ASP A 177 8.40 -28.02 -8.79
C ASP A 177 8.79 -27.14 -7.58
N THR A 178 9.46 -26.00 -7.83
CA THR A 178 9.94 -25.09 -6.80
C THR A 178 8.86 -24.06 -6.41
N PRO A 179 8.41 -24.03 -5.14
CA PRO A 179 7.40 -23.07 -4.68
C PRO A 179 7.75 -21.60 -4.92
N MET A 180 9.03 -21.24 -4.87
CA MET A 180 9.48 -19.86 -5.09
C MET A 180 9.18 -19.37 -6.51
N VAL A 181 9.30 -20.26 -7.51
CA VAL A 181 8.99 -19.95 -8.92
C VAL A 181 7.48 -19.85 -9.10
N ARG A 182 6.69 -20.79 -8.54
CA ARG A 182 5.22 -20.72 -8.59
C ARG A 182 4.67 -19.46 -7.93
N ARG A 183 5.27 -19.06 -6.79
CA ARG A 183 4.97 -17.80 -6.10
C ARG A 183 5.24 -16.60 -7.00
N ALA A 184 6.39 -16.57 -7.67
CA ALA A 184 6.74 -15.51 -8.61
C ALA A 184 5.78 -15.46 -9.81
N ALA A 185 5.44 -16.61 -10.39
CA ALA A 185 4.47 -16.73 -11.48
C ALA A 185 3.08 -16.23 -11.06
N ALA A 186 2.59 -16.63 -9.88
CA ALA A 186 1.33 -16.16 -9.32
C ALA A 186 1.29 -14.63 -9.17
N SER A 187 2.38 -14.01 -8.67
CA SER A 187 2.48 -12.56 -8.53
C SER A 187 2.45 -11.80 -9.87
N LYS A 188 2.87 -12.44 -10.97
CA LYS A 188 2.91 -11.84 -12.31
C LYS A 188 1.74 -12.27 -13.20
N LEU A 189 0.89 -13.18 -12.74
CA LEU A 189 -0.24 -13.71 -13.51
C LEU A 189 -1.21 -12.60 -13.91
N GLY A 190 -1.56 -11.70 -12.99
CA GLY A 190 -2.47 -10.58 -13.27
C GLY A 190 -1.90 -9.58 -14.27
N GLU A 191 -0.61 -9.29 -14.19
CA GLU A 191 0.08 -8.40 -15.15
C GLU A 191 0.17 -9.03 -16.54
N PHE A 192 0.48 -10.33 -16.61
CA PHE A 192 0.55 -11.05 -17.88
C PHE A 192 -0.83 -11.15 -18.51
N ALA A 193 -1.87 -11.48 -17.74
CA ALA A 193 -3.25 -11.55 -18.24
C ALA A 193 -3.71 -10.26 -18.93
N LYS A 194 -3.28 -9.09 -18.45
CA LYS A 194 -3.65 -7.77 -19.03
C LYS A 194 -3.15 -7.56 -20.46
N VAL A 195 -2.11 -8.29 -20.89
CA VAL A 195 -1.54 -8.16 -22.24
C VAL A 195 -1.94 -9.30 -23.18
N LEU A 196 -2.69 -10.29 -22.69
CA LEU A 196 -3.21 -11.40 -23.49
C LEU A 196 -4.50 -11.02 -24.21
N GLU A 197 -4.72 -11.65 -25.36
CA GLU A 197 -6.01 -11.66 -26.01
C GLU A 197 -7.05 -12.37 -25.12
N LEU A 198 -8.28 -11.84 -25.07
CA LEU A 198 -9.33 -12.30 -24.16
C LEU A 198 -9.63 -13.81 -24.28
N GLU A 199 -9.53 -14.37 -25.48
CA GLU A 199 -9.67 -15.81 -25.72
C GLU A 199 -8.65 -16.62 -24.88
N HIS A 200 -7.39 -16.20 -24.88
CA HIS A 200 -6.31 -16.86 -24.14
C HIS A 200 -6.38 -16.59 -22.64
N VAL A 201 -6.94 -15.45 -22.21
CA VAL A 201 -7.25 -15.23 -20.80
C VAL A 201 -8.22 -16.32 -20.31
N LYS A 202 -9.30 -16.56 -21.06
CA LYS A 202 -10.29 -17.59 -20.70
C LYS A 202 -9.74 -19.01 -20.77
N SER A 203 -9.06 -19.35 -21.87
CA SER A 203 -8.63 -20.74 -22.12
C SER A 203 -7.34 -21.13 -21.40
N GLU A 204 -6.47 -20.17 -21.05
CA GLU A 204 -5.14 -20.46 -20.49
C GLU A 204 -4.91 -19.81 -19.11
N ILE A 205 -5.28 -18.55 -18.91
CA ILE A 205 -5.08 -17.87 -17.60
C ILE A 205 -6.01 -18.45 -16.53
N ILE A 206 -7.28 -18.69 -16.82
CA ILE A 206 -8.23 -19.23 -15.83
C ILE A 206 -7.80 -20.59 -15.26
N PRO A 207 -7.39 -21.58 -16.08
CA PRO A 207 -6.83 -22.83 -15.54
C PRO A 207 -5.58 -22.63 -14.68
N MET A 208 -4.65 -21.76 -15.10
CA MET A 208 -3.44 -21.46 -14.32
C MET A 208 -3.78 -20.79 -12.98
N PHE A 209 -4.70 -19.82 -13.00
CA PHE A 209 -5.23 -19.14 -11.82
C PHE A 209 -5.87 -20.13 -10.84
N SER A 210 -6.75 -21.01 -11.34
CA SER A 210 -7.41 -22.02 -10.51
C SER A 210 -6.39 -22.98 -9.88
N ASN A 211 -5.39 -23.42 -10.64
CA ASN A 211 -4.37 -24.34 -10.13
C ASN A 211 -3.54 -23.67 -9.01
N LEU A 212 -3.05 -22.45 -9.23
CA LEU A 212 -2.28 -21.69 -8.24
C LEU A 212 -3.09 -21.33 -6.99
N ALA A 213 -4.39 -21.04 -7.16
CA ALA A 213 -5.30 -20.79 -6.04
C ALA A 213 -5.59 -22.05 -5.20
N SER A 214 -5.32 -23.23 -5.73
CA SER A 214 -5.45 -24.51 -5.03
C SER A 214 -4.09 -25.15 -4.68
N ASP A 215 -2.99 -24.40 -4.81
CA ASP A 215 -1.63 -24.87 -4.54
C ASP A 215 -1.48 -25.40 -3.11
N GLU A 216 -0.61 -26.39 -2.91
CA GLU A 216 -0.33 -26.92 -1.58
C GLU A 216 0.24 -25.85 -0.64
N GLN A 217 1.02 -24.91 -1.18
CA GLN A 217 1.67 -23.83 -0.45
C GLN A 217 0.76 -22.62 -0.29
N ASP A 218 0.48 -22.23 0.95
CA ASP A 218 -0.36 -21.07 1.23
C ASP A 218 0.24 -19.76 0.69
N SER A 219 1.58 -19.66 0.71
CA SER A 219 2.36 -18.55 0.14
C SER A 219 2.12 -18.32 -1.36
N VAL A 220 1.70 -19.35 -2.09
CA VAL A 220 1.30 -19.27 -3.50
C VAL A 220 -0.19 -18.91 -3.60
N ARG A 221 -1.05 -19.63 -2.85
CA ARG A 221 -2.51 -19.40 -2.87
C ARG A 221 -2.89 -17.97 -2.53
N LEU A 222 -2.20 -17.34 -1.57
CA LEU A 222 -2.51 -15.97 -1.15
C LEU A 222 -2.28 -14.93 -2.26
N LEU A 223 -1.32 -15.18 -3.16
CA LEU A 223 -1.06 -14.31 -4.31
C LEU A 223 -2.09 -14.49 -5.44
N ALA A 224 -2.77 -15.64 -5.50
CA ALA A 224 -3.85 -15.84 -6.45
C ALA A 224 -5.02 -14.87 -6.19
N VAL A 225 -5.24 -14.44 -4.94
CA VAL A 225 -6.27 -13.44 -4.60
C VAL A 225 -5.97 -12.09 -5.27
N GLU A 226 -4.71 -11.68 -5.35
CA GLU A 226 -4.33 -10.45 -6.06
C GLU A 226 -4.51 -10.59 -7.58
N ALA A 227 -4.16 -11.75 -8.13
CA ALA A 227 -4.43 -12.07 -9.54
C ALA A 227 -5.94 -12.07 -9.85
N CYS A 228 -6.78 -12.52 -8.92
CA CYS A 228 -8.24 -12.55 -9.03
C CYS A 228 -8.81 -11.16 -9.35
N VAL A 229 -8.34 -10.11 -8.66
CA VAL A 229 -8.76 -8.72 -8.93
C VAL A 229 -8.44 -8.32 -10.37
N SER A 230 -7.22 -8.60 -10.83
CA SER A 230 -6.79 -8.25 -12.19
C SER A 230 -7.55 -9.03 -13.25
N ILE A 231 -7.79 -10.32 -13.04
CA ILE A 231 -8.52 -11.20 -13.97
C ILE A 231 -10.00 -10.79 -14.06
N ALA A 232 -10.64 -10.51 -12.92
CA ALA A 232 -12.04 -10.08 -12.89
C ALA A 232 -12.27 -8.77 -13.66
N GLN A 233 -11.31 -7.84 -13.63
CA GLN A 233 -11.37 -6.59 -14.39
C GLN A 233 -11.25 -6.78 -15.92
N LEU A 234 -10.73 -7.92 -16.38
CA LEU A 234 -10.54 -8.21 -17.81
C LEU A 234 -11.72 -8.97 -18.44
N LEU A 235 -12.54 -9.63 -17.63
CA LEU A 235 -13.63 -10.47 -18.09
C LEU A 235 -14.96 -9.72 -18.13
N PRO A 236 -15.86 -10.06 -19.08
CA PRO A 236 -17.24 -9.61 -19.03
C PRO A 236 -17.94 -10.10 -17.76
N GLN A 237 -18.84 -9.26 -17.22
CA GLN A 237 -19.56 -9.53 -15.97
C GLN A 237 -20.32 -10.88 -15.98
N GLU A 238 -20.90 -11.25 -17.11
CA GLU A 238 -21.66 -12.50 -17.30
C GLU A 238 -20.83 -13.77 -17.09
N GLU A 239 -19.50 -13.67 -17.23
CA GLU A 239 -18.59 -14.81 -17.15
C GLU A 239 -17.91 -14.95 -15.79
N LEU A 240 -17.94 -13.90 -14.96
CA LEU A 240 -17.27 -13.89 -13.65
C LEU A 240 -17.82 -14.98 -12.73
N GLU A 241 -19.12 -15.20 -12.77
CA GLU A 241 -19.81 -16.22 -11.98
C GLU A 241 -19.30 -17.63 -12.29
N GLY A 242 -19.01 -17.92 -13.57
CA GLY A 242 -18.53 -19.23 -14.00
C GLY A 242 -17.01 -19.41 -13.88
N LEU A 243 -16.24 -18.35 -14.11
CA LEU A 243 -14.78 -18.46 -14.26
C LEU A 243 -13.97 -17.99 -13.04
N VAL A 244 -14.49 -17.06 -12.24
CA VAL A 244 -13.74 -16.41 -11.15
C VAL A 244 -14.33 -16.74 -9.78
N MET A 245 -15.65 -16.68 -9.64
CA MET A 245 -16.32 -16.86 -8.35
C MET A 245 -16.08 -18.21 -7.67
N PRO A 246 -15.97 -19.36 -8.37
CA PRO A 246 -15.65 -20.63 -7.72
C PRO A 246 -14.33 -20.57 -6.94
N THR A 247 -13.29 -19.98 -7.54
CA THR A 247 -11.98 -19.82 -6.92
C THR A 247 -11.98 -18.77 -5.82
N LEU A 248 -12.71 -17.66 -5.99
CA LEU A 248 -12.83 -16.65 -4.94
C LEU A 248 -13.56 -17.16 -3.69
N ARG A 249 -14.64 -17.92 -3.86
CA ARG A 249 -15.35 -18.59 -2.75
C ARG A 249 -14.42 -19.55 -2.00
N GLN A 250 -13.66 -20.36 -2.74
CA GLN A 250 -12.66 -21.25 -2.15
C GLN A 250 -11.61 -20.47 -1.33
N ALA A 251 -11.12 -19.34 -1.84
CA ALA A 251 -10.12 -18.53 -1.14
C ALA A 251 -10.69 -17.87 0.13
N ALA A 252 -11.95 -17.44 0.11
CA ALA A 252 -12.62 -16.85 1.27
C ALA A 252 -12.81 -17.86 2.43
N GLU A 253 -12.92 -19.14 2.11
CA GLU A 253 -13.07 -20.24 3.07
C GLU A 253 -11.78 -21.09 3.20
N ASP A 254 -10.63 -20.58 2.74
CA ASP A 254 -9.37 -21.33 2.75
C ASP A 254 -8.97 -21.72 4.17
N LYS A 255 -8.37 -22.91 4.33
CA LYS A 255 -7.85 -23.39 5.63
C LYS A 255 -6.81 -22.44 6.24
N SER A 256 -6.00 -21.76 5.42
CA SER A 256 -4.99 -20.81 5.86
C SER A 256 -5.61 -19.44 6.08
N TRP A 257 -5.50 -18.94 7.31
CA TRP A 257 -5.97 -17.59 7.66
C TRP A 257 -5.27 -16.52 6.82
N ARG A 258 -4.05 -16.75 6.33
CA ARG A 258 -3.32 -15.80 5.47
C ARG A 258 -4.00 -15.59 4.13
N VAL A 259 -4.60 -16.65 3.56
CA VAL A 259 -5.36 -16.54 2.30
C VAL A 259 -6.67 -15.80 2.55
N ARG A 260 -7.40 -16.14 3.63
CA ARG A 260 -8.62 -15.43 4.03
C ARG A 260 -8.36 -13.96 4.37
N TYR A 261 -7.24 -13.69 5.03
CA TYR A 261 -6.74 -12.33 5.29
C TYR A 261 -6.53 -11.58 3.98
N MET A 262 -5.92 -12.18 2.96
CA MET A 262 -5.75 -11.52 1.67
C MET A 262 -7.09 -11.21 0.99
N VAL A 263 -8.10 -12.08 1.13
CA VAL A 263 -9.46 -11.78 0.64
C VAL A 263 -10.04 -10.58 1.37
N ALA A 264 -9.90 -10.51 2.70
CA ALA A 264 -10.35 -9.36 3.49
C ALA A 264 -9.58 -8.06 3.15
N ASP A 265 -8.26 -8.12 2.96
CA ASP A 265 -7.42 -6.97 2.60
C ASP A 265 -7.78 -6.40 1.22
N LYS A 266 -8.11 -7.27 0.25
CA LYS A 266 -8.49 -6.90 -1.12
C LYS A 266 -10.00 -6.82 -1.36
N PHE A 267 -10.81 -6.85 -0.30
CA PHE A 267 -12.25 -7.05 -0.41
C PHE A 267 -12.95 -5.95 -1.24
N THR A 268 -12.50 -4.71 -1.07
CA THR A 268 -13.01 -3.52 -1.77
C THR A 268 -12.64 -3.50 -3.25
N GLU A 269 -11.43 -3.95 -3.58
CA GLU A 269 -10.98 -4.11 -4.96
C GLU A 269 -11.73 -5.24 -5.66
N LEU A 270 -11.96 -6.35 -4.95
CA LEU A 270 -12.79 -7.46 -5.42
C LEU A 270 -14.23 -7.00 -5.67
N GLN A 271 -14.84 -6.27 -4.74
CA GLN A 271 -16.19 -5.70 -4.88
C GLN A 271 -16.32 -4.86 -6.15
N ARG A 272 -15.37 -3.96 -6.41
CA ARG A 272 -15.36 -3.14 -7.62
C ARG A 272 -15.19 -3.98 -8.89
N ALA A 273 -14.37 -5.03 -8.84
CA ALA A 273 -14.10 -5.87 -10.00
C ALA A 273 -15.28 -6.79 -10.35
N VAL A 274 -15.96 -7.37 -9.35
CA VAL A 274 -17.07 -8.31 -9.57
C VAL A 274 -18.43 -7.66 -9.78
N GLY A 275 -18.55 -6.36 -9.48
CA GLY A 275 -19.78 -5.61 -9.72
C GLY A 275 -20.88 -5.81 -8.66
N PRO A 276 -21.96 -5.01 -8.72
CA PRO A 276 -22.96 -4.89 -7.66
C PRO A 276 -23.85 -6.13 -7.49
N GLU A 277 -24.18 -6.83 -8.57
CA GLU A 277 -25.05 -8.02 -8.51
C GLU A 277 -24.36 -9.17 -7.76
N ILE A 278 -23.14 -9.53 -8.17
CA ILE A 278 -22.32 -10.56 -7.49
C ILE A 278 -21.98 -10.12 -6.07
N THR A 279 -21.74 -8.81 -5.86
CA THR A 279 -21.51 -8.28 -4.52
C THR A 279 -22.67 -8.62 -3.59
N LYS A 280 -23.91 -8.39 -4.05
CA LYS A 280 -25.12 -8.63 -3.27
C LYS A 280 -25.38 -10.13 -3.02
N THR A 281 -25.16 -10.98 -4.01
CA THR A 281 -25.44 -12.42 -3.90
C THR A 281 -24.38 -13.18 -3.11
N ASP A 282 -23.11 -12.82 -3.28
CA ASP A 282 -21.98 -13.62 -2.80
C ASP A 282 -21.10 -12.88 -1.80
N LEU A 283 -20.68 -11.65 -2.13
CA LEU A 283 -19.71 -10.95 -1.29
C LEU A 283 -20.29 -10.55 0.06
N VAL A 284 -21.58 -10.21 0.16
CA VAL A 284 -22.15 -9.89 1.47
C VAL A 284 -22.03 -11.07 2.45
N GLY A 285 -22.37 -12.28 2.00
CA GLY A 285 -22.25 -13.48 2.82
C GLY A 285 -20.79 -13.78 3.18
N ALA A 286 -19.88 -13.68 2.20
CA ALA A 286 -18.45 -13.85 2.45
C ALA A 286 -17.90 -12.80 3.45
N PHE A 287 -18.34 -11.55 3.35
CA PHE A 287 -17.92 -10.48 4.26
C PHE A 287 -18.39 -10.72 5.69
N GLN A 288 -19.61 -11.23 5.86
CA GLN A 288 -20.12 -11.65 7.17
C GLN A 288 -19.25 -12.75 7.77
N SER A 289 -18.86 -13.76 6.99
CA SER A 289 -17.97 -14.82 7.44
C SER A 289 -16.59 -14.29 7.85
N LEU A 290 -16.00 -13.36 7.08
CA LEU A 290 -14.70 -12.75 7.40
C LEU A 290 -14.74 -11.87 8.66
N MET A 291 -15.83 -11.12 8.88
CA MET A 291 -16.04 -10.38 10.13
C MET A 291 -16.20 -11.30 11.34
N LYS A 292 -16.55 -12.57 11.12
CA LYS A 292 -16.73 -13.59 12.17
C LYS A 292 -15.64 -14.66 12.14
N ASP A 293 -14.53 -14.39 11.47
CA ASP A 293 -13.43 -15.34 11.34
C ASP A 293 -12.89 -15.74 12.70
N CYS A 294 -12.39 -16.97 12.85
CA CYS A 294 -11.79 -17.42 14.09
C CYS A 294 -10.48 -16.65 14.40
N GLU A 295 -9.76 -16.19 13.37
CA GLU A 295 -8.49 -15.48 13.50
C GLU A 295 -8.70 -13.96 13.62
N ALA A 296 -8.02 -13.35 14.60
CA ALA A 296 -8.22 -11.94 14.91
C ALA A 296 -7.70 -11.02 13.80
N GLU A 297 -6.58 -11.37 13.16
CA GLU A 297 -5.99 -10.63 12.05
C GLU A 297 -6.96 -10.52 10.86
N VAL A 298 -7.71 -11.59 10.56
CA VAL A 298 -8.72 -11.58 9.49
C VAL A 298 -9.89 -10.68 9.85
N ARG A 299 -10.39 -10.77 11.10
CA ARG A 299 -11.46 -9.89 11.59
C ARG A 299 -11.05 -8.42 11.60
N ALA A 300 -9.79 -8.12 11.95
CA ALA A 300 -9.27 -6.76 11.93
C ALA A 300 -9.18 -6.19 10.51
N ALA A 301 -8.68 -6.98 9.54
CA ALA A 301 -8.66 -6.60 8.14
C ALA A 301 -10.08 -6.34 7.59
N ALA A 302 -11.03 -7.25 7.88
CA ALA A 302 -12.43 -7.07 7.49
C ALA A 302 -13.07 -5.83 8.14
N SER A 303 -12.79 -5.59 9.43
CA SER A 303 -13.29 -4.43 10.18
C SER A 303 -12.85 -3.11 9.55
N HIS A 304 -11.61 -3.01 9.07
CA HIS A 304 -11.11 -1.83 8.37
C HIS A 304 -11.84 -1.56 7.03
N LYS A 305 -12.44 -2.57 6.41
CA LYS A 305 -13.13 -2.44 5.12
C LYS A 305 -14.62 -2.13 5.25
N VAL A 306 -15.19 -2.17 6.45
CA VAL A 306 -16.64 -1.99 6.68
C VAL A 306 -17.20 -0.74 6.01
N LYS A 307 -16.55 0.42 6.21
CA LYS A 307 -17.02 1.69 5.62
C LYS A 307 -17.05 1.63 4.09
N GLU A 308 -15.89 1.34 3.47
CA GLU A 308 -15.75 1.38 2.01
C GLU A 308 -16.64 0.30 1.34
N PHE A 309 -16.77 -0.87 1.95
CA PHE A 309 -17.67 -1.90 1.46
C PHE A 309 -19.13 -1.43 1.44
N CYS A 310 -19.61 -0.87 2.57
CA CYS A 310 -20.97 -0.35 2.70
C CYS A 310 -21.26 0.83 1.76
N GLU A 311 -20.29 1.71 1.55
CA GLU A 311 -20.39 2.87 0.66
C GLU A 311 -20.56 2.45 -0.81
N ASN A 312 -19.92 1.34 -1.21
CA ASN A 312 -19.94 0.82 -2.58
C ASN A 312 -21.10 -0.15 -2.87
N LEU A 313 -21.97 -0.45 -1.90
CA LEU A 313 -23.20 -1.22 -2.17
C LEU A 313 -24.16 -0.43 -3.06
N SER A 314 -24.93 -1.15 -3.89
CA SER A 314 -25.90 -0.53 -4.78
C SER A 314 -26.99 0.23 -3.99
N PRO A 315 -27.36 1.46 -4.37
CA PRO A 315 -28.26 2.29 -3.57
C PRO A 315 -29.63 1.66 -3.27
N ASP A 316 -30.12 0.77 -4.14
CA ASP A 316 -31.40 0.06 -3.98
C ASP A 316 -31.42 -0.93 -2.81
N CYS A 317 -30.27 -1.52 -2.46
CA CYS A 317 -30.19 -2.52 -1.39
C CYS A 317 -29.29 -2.11 -0.22
N ARG A 318 -28.52 -1.02 -0.37
CA ARG A 318 -27.52 -0.55 0.58
C ARG A 318 -28.02 -0.51 2.02
N GLU A 319 -29.08 0.24 2.29
CA GLU A 319 -29.60 0.40 3.66
C GLU A 319 -30.08 -0.94 4.23
N ALA A 320 -30.86 -1.70 3.45
CA ALA A 320 -31.41 -3.00 3.88
C ALA A 320 -30.31 -4.01 4.21
N VAL A 321 -29.25 -4.08 3.40
CA VAL A 321 -28.09 -4.97 3.63
C VAL A 321 -27.29 -4.50 4.85
N ILE A 322 -27.00 -3.21 4.97
CA ILE A 322 -26.25 -2.69 6.11
C ILE A 322 -27.00 -3.00 7.41
N MET A 323 -28.30 -2.70 7.45
CA MET A 323 -29.12 -2.87 8.65
C MET A 323 -29.38 -4.35 8.98
N GLY A 324 -29.67 -5.17 7.98
CA GLY A 324 -30.05 -6.57 8.18
C GLY A 324 -28.88 -7.54 8.34
N GLN A 325 -27.75 -7.28 7.67
CA GLN A 325 -26.65 -8.24 7.54
C GLN A 325 -25.34 -7.75 8.16
N ILE A 326 -24.98 -6.47 7.96
CA ILE A 326 -23.68 -5.95 8.41
C ILE A 326 -23.73 -5.46 9.87
N LEU A 327 -24.74 -4.67 10.22
CA LEU A 327 -24.87 -4.07 11.56
C LEU A 327 -24.89 -5.10 12.70
N PRO A 328 -25.54 -6.28 12.59
CA PRO A 328 -25.42 -7.32 13.62
C PRO A 328 -23.96 -7.77 13.85
N CYS A 329 -23.16 -7.89 12.78
CA CYS A 329 -21.75 -8.26 12.87
C CYS A 329 -20.93 -7.15 13.53
N ILE A 330 -21.19 -5.87 13.18
CA ILE A 330 -20.55 -4.71 13.82
C ILE A 330 -20.80 -4.71 15.34
N LYS A 331 -22.02 -5.03 15.78
CA LYS A 331 -22.35 -5.11 17.22
C LYS A 331 -21.50 -6.14 17.95
N GLU A 332 -21.24 -7.29 17.33
CA GLU A 332 -20.35 -8.32 17.87
C GLU A 332 -18.90 -7.81 17.92
N LEU A 333 -18.41 -7.19 16.83
CA LEU A 333 -17.04 -6.67 16.72
C LEU A 333 -16.71 -5.54 17.70
N VAL A 334 -17.69 -4.70 18.08
CA VAL A 334 -17.50 -3.67 19.12
C VAL A 334 -17.10 -4.29 20.46
N SER A 335 -17.57 -5.52 20.73
CA SER A 335 -17.28 -6.27 21.95
C SER A 335 -16.23 -7.36 21.75
N ASP A 336 -15.44 -7.30 20.67
CA ASP A 336 -14.40 -8.30 20.40
C ASP A 336 -13.35 -8.33 21.51
N ALA A 337 -12.89 -9.54 21.86
CA ALA A 337 -11.86 -9.73 22.87
C ALA A 337 -10.51 -9.14 22.43
N ASN A 338 -10.23 -9.11 21.13
CA ASN A 338 -9.00 -8.60 20.58
C ASN A 338 -9.05 -7.07 20.37
N GLN A 339 -8.10 -6.37 20.99
CA GLN A 339 -8.03 -4.91 20.95
C GLN A 339 -7.74 -4.36 19.55
N HIS A 340 -7.00 -5.08 18.71
CA HIS A 340 -6.70 -4.65 17.34
C HIS A 340 -7.95 -4.67 16.47
N VAL A 341 -8.83 -5.67 16.63
CA VAL A 341 -10.12 -5.73 15.92
C VAL A 341 -10.99 -4.53 16.29
N LYS A 342 -11.12 -4.24 17.59
CA LYS A 342 -11.87 -3.08 18.07
C LYS A 342 -11.28 -1.76 17.56
N SER A 343 -9.95 -1.63 17.58
CA SER A 343 -9.24 -0.43 17.10
C SER A 343 -9.47 -0.22 15.61
N ALA A 344 -9.37 -1.30 14.82
CA ALA A 344 -9.63 -1.31 13.40
C ALA A 344 -11.05 -0.83 13.07
N LEU A 345 -12.06 -1.40 13.73
CA LEU A 345 -13.45 -0.98 13.55
C LEU A 345 -13.66 0.48 13.95
N ALA A 346 -13.13 0.90 15.11
CA ALA A 346 -13.28 2.27 15.62
C ALA A 346 -12.73 3.33 14.65
N SER A 347 -11.71 2.98 13.86
CA SER A 347 -11.12 3.91 12.87
C SER A 347 -12.04 4.23 11.69
N VAL A 348 -13.08 3.41 11.44
CA VAL A 348 -13.94 3.56 10.23
C VAL A 348 -15.44 3.58 10.50
N ILE A 349 -15.91 3.07 11.64
CA ILE A 349 -17.34 2.86 11.95
C ILE A 349 -18.17 4.15 11.85
N MET A 350 -17.60 5.31 12.19
CA MET A 350 -18.27 6.61 12.11
C MET A 350 -18.57 7.05 10.68
N GLY A 351 -17.84 6.51 9.69
CA GLY A 351 -18.11 6.73 8.28
C GLY A 351 -19.43 6.14 7.79
N LEU A 352 -20.10 5.29 8.58
CA LEU A 352 -21.43 4.77 8.26
C LEU A 352 -22.55 5.78 8.50
N SER A 353 -22.32 6.82 9.31
CA SER A 353 -23.33 7.84 9.64
C SER A 353 -23.91 8.55 8.41
N PRO A 354 -23.10 9.09 7.47
CA PRO A 354 -23.64 9.72 6.27
C PRO A 354 -24.35 8.73 5.34
N ILE A 355 -24.08 7.43 5.46
CA ILE A 355 -24.68 6.38 4.62
C ILE A 355 -26.07 6.00 5.13
N LEU A 356 -26.25 5.84 6.44
CA LEU A 356 -27.51 5.43 7.05
C LEU A 356 -28.46 6.60 7.37
N GLY A 357 -27.95 7.83 7.30
CA GLY A 357 -28.71 9.02 7.63
C GLY A 357 -28.95 9.20 9.14
N LYS A 358 -29.66 10.27 9.48
CA LYS A 358 -29.76 10.76 10.86
C LYS A 358 -30.44 9.79 11.82
N ASP A 359 -31.63 9.28 11.46
CA ASP A 359 -32.46 8.51 12.38
C ASP A 359 -31.80 7.16 12.74
N ASN A 360 -31.38 6.40 11.73
CA ASN A 360 -30.64 5.15 11.93
C ASN A 360 -29.32 5.36 12.68
N THR A 361 -28.62 6.47 12.42
CA THR A 361 -27.37 6.79 13.14
C THR A 361 -27.64 6.99 14.63
N VAL A 362 -28.66 7.78 14.98
CA VAL A 362 -29.02 8.05 16.37
C VAL A 362 -29.52 6.79 17.07
N GLU A 363 -30.37 6.00 16.41
CA GLU A 363 -30.97 4.81 17.01
C GLU A 363 -29.98 3.65 17.17
N HIS A 364 -29.12 3.42 16.18
CA HIS A 364 -28.33 2.19 16.09
C HIS A 364 -26.82 2.37 16.17
N LEU A 365 -26.26 3.45 15.61
CA LEU A 365 -24.81 3.66 15.62
C LEU A 365 -24.32 4.40 16.86
N LEU A 366 -25.08 5.39 17.35
CA LEU A 366 -24.71 6.17 18.53
C LEU A 366 -24.45 5.31 19.78
N PRO A 367 -25.26 4.27 20.09
CA PRO A 367 -24.94 3.36 21.19
C PRO A 367 -23.58 2.64 21.02
N LEU A 368 -23.21 2.29 19.78
CA LEU A 368 -21.95 1.62 19.48
C LEU A 368 -20.76 2.57 19.61
N PHE A 369 -20.92 3.81 19.15
CA PHE A 369 -19.90 4.85 19.31
C PHE A 369 -19.62 5.13 20.79
N LEU A 370 -20.67 5.24 21.61
CA LEU A 370 -20.51 5.47 23.05
C LEU A 370 -19.87 4.28 23.76
N ALA A 371 -20.15 3.05 23.31
CA ALA A 371 -19.50 1.84 23.84
C ALA A 371 -17.98 1.87 23.54
N GLN A 372 -17.58 2.15 22.30
CA GLN A 372 -16.16 2.22 21.91
C GLN A 372 -15.43 3.42 22.52
N LEU A 373 -16.12 4.54 22.75
CA LEU A 373 -15.55 5.71 23.41
C LEU A 373 -15.23 5.45 24.90
N LYS A 374 -15.91 4.48 25.51
CA LYS A 374 -15.67 4.00 26.88
C LYS A 374 -14.82 2.73 26.94
N ASP A 375 -14.19 2.35 25.83
CA ASP A 375 -13.38 1.14 25.77
C ASP A 375 -12.12 1.26 26.65
N GLU A 376 -11.71 0.17 27.28
CA GLU A 376 -10.49 0.15 28.09
C GLU A 376 -9.24 0.44 27.26
N CYS A 377 -9.25 0.07 25.98
CA CYS A 377 -8.16 0.31 25.05
C CYS A 377 -8.08 1.81 24.66
N PRO A 378 -6.97 2.51 24.95
CA PRO A 378 -6.76 3.91 24.58
C PRO A 378 -6.87 4.16 23.07
N GLU A 379 -6.40 3.21 22.26
CA GLU A 379 -6.33 3.33 20.81
C GLU A 379 -7.73 3.35 20.19
N VAL A 380 -8.63 2.50 20.68
CA VAL A 380 -10.05 2.46 20.29
C VAL A 380 -10.69 3.83 20.53
N ARG A 381 -10.50 4.38 21.74
CA ARG A 381 -11.07 5.68 22.12
C ARG A 381 -10.49 6.81 21.27
N LEU A 382 -9.19 6.80 21.05
CA LEU A 382 -8.49 7.77 20.21
C LEU A 382 -9.00 7.76 18.76
N ASN A 383 -9.23 6.57 18.20
CA ASN A 383 -9.78 6.43 16.85
C ASN A 383 -11.21 6.96 16.72
N ILE A 384 -12.06 6.77 17.74
CA ILE A 384 -13.40 7.36 17.78
C ILE A 384 -13.34 8.88 17.85
N ILE A 385 -12.53 9.44 18.77
CA ILE A 385 -12.35 10.89 18.89
C ILE A 385 -11.89 11.47 17.54
N SER A 386 -10.96 10.77 16.89
CA SER A 386 -10.32 11.28 15.67
C SER A 386 -11.28 11.42 14.49
N ASN A 387 -12.42 10.73 14.51
CA ASN A 387 -13.39 10.68 13.43
C ASN A 387 -14.75 11.31 13.78
N LEU A 388 -14.82 12.11 14.85
CA LEU A 388 -16.07 12.73 15.31
C LEU A 388 -16.70 13.69 14.28
N ASP A 389 -15.90 14.25 13.37
CA ASP A 389 -16.38 15.17 12.35
C ASP A 389 -17.42 14.52 11.42
N CYS A 390 -17.25 13.25 11.04
CA CYS A 390 -18.17 12.53 10.16
C CYS A 390 -19.59 12.40 10.75
N VAL A 391 -19.70 12.29 12.07
CA VAL A 391 -20.99 12.13 12.76
C VAL A 391 -21.64 13.49 13.01
N ASN A 392 -20.83 14.52 13.23
CA ASN A 392 -21.30 15.88 13.49
C ASN A 392 -22.12 16.44 12.32
N GLU A 393 -21.71 16.16 11.09
CA GLU A 393 -22.43 16.58 9.87
C GLU A 393 -23.86 16.00 9.79
N VAL A 394 -24.09 14.81 10.36
CA VAL A 394 -25.34 14.06 10.20
C VAL A 394 -26.31 14.29 11.36
N ILE A 395 -25.83 14.13 12.59
CA ILE A 395 -26.70 14.22 13.78
C ILE A 395 -26.92 15.68 14.19
N GLY A 396 -25.90 16.51 13.98
CA GLY A 396 -25.81 17.86 14.52
C GLY A 396 -25.30 17.88 15.96
N ILE A 397 -24.45 18.87 16.24
CA ILE A 397 -23.69 19.07 17.49
C ILE A 397 -24.50 19.04 18.79
N ARG A 398 -25.81 19.35 18.76
CA ARG A 398 -26.65 19.42 19.98
C ARG A 398 -26.83 18.07 20.66
N GLN A 399 -27.28 17.05 19.91
CA GLN A 399 -27.44 15.72 20.48
C GLN A 399 -26.09 15.05 20.73
N LEU A 400 -25.11 15.34 19.86
CA LEU A 400 -23.74 14.92 20.03
C LEU A 400 -23.18 15.42 21.38
N SER A 401 -23.33 16.71 21.68
CA SER A 401 -22.84 17.32 22.93
C SER A 401 -23.48 16.74 24.19
N GLN A 402 -24.79 16.46 24.18
CA GLN A 402 -25.46 15.89 25.36
C GLN A 402 -24.97 14.47 25.68
N SER A 403 -24.64 13.68 24.65
CA SER A 403 -24.18 12.30 24.81
C SER A 403 -22.66 12.17 24.95
N LEU A 404 -21.87 13.01 24.29
CA LEU A 404 -20.41 12.94 24.28
C LEU A 404 -19.72 13.79 25.34
N LEU A 405 -20.32 14.89 25.82
CA LEU A 405 -19.66 15.73 26.83
C LEU A 405 -19.26 14.95 28.09
N PRO A 406 -20.10 14.04 28.65
CA PRO A 406 -19.68 13.21 29.78
C PRO A 406 -18.47 12.33 29.45
N ALA A 407 -18.43 11.75 28.25
CA ALA A 407 -17.33 10.89 27.83
C ALA A 407 -16.04 11.70 27.52
N ILE A 408 -16.15 12.90 26.95
CA ILE A 408 -15.01 13.79 26.70
C ILE A 408 -14.36 14.22 28.02
N VAL A 409 -15.16 14.54 29.04
CA VAL A 409 -14.65 14.85 30.39
C VAL A 409 -13.88 13.66 30.96
N GLU A 410 -14.44 12.45 30.85
CA GLU A 410 -13.78 11.22 31.29
C GLU A 410 -12.45 10.97 30.54
N LEU A 411 -12.39 11.27 29.23
CA LEU A 411 -11.19 11.15 28.41
C LEU A 411 -10.13 12.23 28.71
N ALA A 412 -10.56 13.44 29.07
CA ALA A 412 -9.67 14.52 29.48
C ALA A 412 -8.94 14.18 30.79
N GLU A 413 -9.56 13.36 31.64
CA GLU A 413 -9.02 12.85 32.89
C GLU A 413 -8.35 11.46 32.74
N ASP A 414 -8.17 10.96 31.52
CA ASP A 414 -7.64 9.62 31.29
C ASP A 414 -6.23 9.44 31.88
N ALA A 415 -5.95 8.27 32.46
CA ALA A 415 -4.65 7.98 33.06
C ALA A 415 -3.48 8.10 32.06
N LYS A 416 -3.70 7.77 30.77
CA LYS A 416 -2.67 7.83 29.73
C LYS A 416 -2.61 9.21 29.07
N TRP A 417 -1.44 9.84 29.16
CA TRP A 417 -1.24 11.21 28.67
C TRP A 417 -1.50 11.39 27.16
N ARG A 418 -1.32 10.36 26.33
CA ARG A 418 -1.60 10.43 24.89
C ARG A 418 -3.09 10.60 24.59
N VAL A 419 -3.97 9.98 25.38
CA VAL A 419 -5.43 10.16 25.25
C VAL A 419 -5.80 11.59 25.64
N ARG A 420 -5.23 12.08 26.75
CA ARG A 420 -5.42 13.48 27.18
C ARG A 420 -4.92 14.48 26.13
N LEU A 421 -3.75 14.22 25.52
CA LEU A 421 -3.21 15.06 24.45
C LEU A 421 -4.14 15.09 23.24
N ALA A 422 -4.64 13.93 22.79
CA ALA A 422 -5.57 13.87 21.67
C ALA A 422 -6.85 14.68 21.94
N ILE A 423 -7.41 14.60 23.15
CA ILE A 423 -8.56 15.45 23.53
C ILE A 423 -8.21 16.94 23.50
N ILE A 424 -7.02 17.32 23.99
CA ILE A 424 -6.55 18.71 23.96
C ILE A 424 -6.41 19.21 22.52
N GLU A 425 -5.87 18.38 21.61
CA GLU A 425 -5.75 18.69 20.18
C GLU A 425 -7.11 18.79 19.48
N TYR A 426 -8.10 18.01 19.91
CA TYR A 426 -9.47 18.08 19.41
C TYR A 426 -10.31 19.20 20.05
N MET A 427 -9.86 19.79 21.15
CA MET A 427 -10.62 20.79 21.89
C MET A 427 -10.93 22.07 21.09
N PRO A 428 -10.05 22.59 20.21
CA PRO A 428 -10.37 23.71 19.31
C PRO A 428 -11.51 23.39 18.34
N LEU A 429 -11.53 22.18 17.76
CA LEU A 429 -12.62 21.71 16.89
C LEU A 429 -13.93 21.62 17.67
N LEU A 430 -13.91 20.97 18.84
CA LEU A 430 -15.06 20.90 19.73
C LEU A 430 -15.56 22.28 20.16
N ALA A 431 -14.65 23.20 20.51
CA ALA A 431 -14.99 24.55 20.94
C ALA A 431 -15.61 25.38 19.80
N GLY A 432 -15.02 25.36 18.60
CA GLY A 432 -15.59 26.04 17.42
C GLY A 432 -16.98 25.52 17.07
N GLN A 433 -17.18 24.20 17.17
CA GLN A 433 -18.45 23.57 16.87
C GLN A 433 -19.50 23.82 17.98
N LEU A 434 -19.14 23.81 19.27
CA LEU A 434 -20.04 24.08 20.39
C LEU A 434 -20.47 25.56 20.47
N VAL A 435 -19.58 26.50 20.11
CA VAL A 435 -19.91 27.94 20.06
C VAL A 435 -20.92 28.23 18.95
N SER A 436 -20.75 27.64 17.76
CA SER A 436 -21.72 27.77 16.67
C SER A 436 -23.13 27.26 17.03
N ALA A 437 -23.22 26.24 17.90
CA ALA A 437 -24.48 25.73 18.44
C ALA A 437 -25.17 26.73 19.39
N GLY A 438 -24.38 27.45 20.20
CA GLY A 438 -24.86 28.48 21.13
C GLY A 438 -25.37 29.73 20.42
N GLU A 439 -24.76 30.12 19.30
CA GLU A 439 -25.18 31.28 18.51
C GLU A 439 -26.49 31.02 17.72
N ALA A 440 -26.67 29.81 17.18
CA ALA A 440 -27.94 29.39 16.54
C ALA A 440 -29.14 29.37 17.52
N LEU A 441 -28.86 29.20 18.81
CA LEU A 441 -29.81 29.30 19.91
C LEU A 441 -30.21 30.76 20.22
N GLY A 442 -29.24 31.66 20.18
CA GLY A 442 -29.45 33.10 20.41
C GLY A 442 -30.25 33.79 19.30
N SER A 443 -30.28 33.23 18.08
CA SER A 443 -31.05 33.75 16.96
C SER A 443 -32.51 33.24 16.93
N ALA A 444 -32.78 31.99 17.34
CA ALA A 444 -34.14 31.46 17.46
C ALA A 444 -34.94 32.05 18.65
N GLY A 445 -34.25 32.55 19.69
CA GLY A 445 -34.88 33.21 20.84
C GLY A 445 -35.24 34.70 20.65
N ARG A 446 -34.92 35.30 19.50
CA ARG A 446 -35.20 36.74 19.21
C ARG A 446 -36.45 36.99 18.35
N GLY A 447 -37.36 36.02 18.25
CA GLY A 447 -38.56 36.10 17.40
C GLY A 447 -39.84 36.65 18.06
N LEU A 448 -39.87 36.89 19.38
CA LEU A 448 -41.09 37.35 20.07
C LEU A 448 -40.79 38.50 21.03
N ARG A 449 -40.85 39.73 20.52
CA ARG A 449 -41.05 40.95 21.35
C ARG A 449 -42.39 41.58 20.95
N PRO A 450 -43.35 41.78 21.88
CA PRO A 450 -44.51 42.60 21.61
C PRO A 450 -44.12 44.10 21.67
N PRO A 451 -44.87 45.00 21.02
CA PRO A 451 -44.47 46.39 20.89
C PRO A 451 -44.89 47.23 22.10
N GLY A 452 -43.96 48.08 22.55
CA GLY A 452 -44.25 49.42 23.10
C GLY A 452 -44.90 49.53 24.49
N GLY A 453 -44.11 49.98 25.48
CA GLY A 453 -44.61 50.51 26.75
C GLY A 453 -43.49 51.17 27.56
N CYS A 454 -43.61 52.47 27.80
CA CYS A 454 -42.59 53.36 28.38
C CYS A 454 -42.40 53.24 29.91
N LEU A 455 -41.29 53.86 30.37
CA LEU A 455 -40.99 54.44 31.71
C LEU A 455 -40.04 53.62 32.63
N PRO A 456 -39.33 54.25 33.59
CA PRO A 456 -38.21 55.19 33.37
C PRO A 456 -36.95 54.82 34.20
N VAL A 457 -35.83 55.45 33.86
CA VAL A 457 -34.49 55.33 34.45
C VAL A 457 -34.43 55.82 35.92
N PRO A 458 -33.70 55.14 36.84
CA PRO A 458 -33.23 55.74 38.09
C PRO A 458 -31.72 56.09 38.03
N PRO A 459 -31.25 57.01 38.89
CA PRO A 459 -30.04 57.78 38.68
C PRO A 459 -28.75 57.06 39.08
N SER A 460 -27.68 57.56 38.49
CA SER A 460 -26.27 57.24 38.71
C SER A 460 -25.73 57.76 40.06
N VAL A 461 -24.51 57.25 40.41
CA VAL A 461 -23.42 57.83 41.26
C VAL A 461 -23.11 56.95 42.51
N PRO A 462 -21.85 56.83 43.00
CA PRO A 462 -20.50 57.01 42.41
C PRO A 462 -19.56 55.79 42.58
N ILE A 463 -18.42 55.86 41.89
CA ILE A 463 -17.20 55.07 42.07
C ILE A 463 -16.44 55.61 43.29
N GLU A 464 -16.04 54.73 44.22
CA GLU A 464 -14.97 55.02 45.19
C GLU A 464 -13.74 54.17 44.88
N ASP A 465 -12.63 54.89 44.78
CA ASP A 465 -11.30 54.46 44.38
C ASP A 465 -10.50 54.17 45.65
N HIS A 466 -10.11 52.91 45.88
CA HIS A 466 -9.21 52.54 46.97
C HIS A 466 -8.07 51.67 46.45
N SER A 467 -7.02 52.37 46.04
CA SER A 467 -5.66 51.89 45.87
C SER A 467 -5.03 51.54 47.22
N THR A 468 -4.77 50.25 47.47
CA THR A 468 -3.71 49.80 48.39
C THR A 468 -3.16 48.45 47.92
N HIS A 469 -1.91 48.46 47.45
CA HIS A 469 -1.09 47.27 47.16
C HIS A 469 -0.80 46.46 48.44
N PRO A 470 -0.60 45.13 48.32
CA PRO A 470 0.32 44.42 49.18
C PRO A 470 1.53 43.86 48.40
N VAL A 471 2.67 44.00 49.07
CA VAL A 471 4.04 43.65 48.70
C VAL A 471 4.25 42.13 48.79
N LEU A 472 4.97 41.57 47.80
CA LEU A 472 5.44 40.17 47.76
C LEU A 472 6.62 39.96 48.73
N PRO A 473 6.74 38.80 49.39
CA PRO A 473 7.98 38.38 50.03
C PRO A 473 8.85 37.54 49.07
N SER A 474 10.11 37.92 48.99
CA SER A 474 11.22 37.33 48.24
C SER A 474 12.01 36.29 49.05
N VAL A 475 12.34 35.12 48.49
CA VAL A 475 13.50 34.27 48.87
C VAL A 475 13.88 33.33 47.68
N PRO A 476 15.07 32.69 47.62
CA PRO A 476 16.26 33.19 46.93
C PRO A 476 16.75 32.26 45.80
N VAL A 477 17.67 32.80 45.00
CA VAL A 477 18.38 32.12 43.89
C VAL A 477 19.46 31.19 44.44
N GLU A 478 19.44 29.92 44.05
CA GLU A 478 20.60 29.01 44.15
C GLU A 478 21.18 28.77 42.74
N ASP A 479 22.45 29.17 42.60
CA ASP A 479 23.34 28.85 41.50
C ASP A 479 23.67 27.36 41.50
N HIS A 480 23.45 26.67 40.38
CA HIS A 480 24.28 25.52 40.02
C HIS A 480 24.47 25.41 38.52
N ASN A 481 25.61 25.96 38.11
CA ASN A 481 26.28 25.71 36.85
C ASN A 481 26.92 24.31 36.91
N ALA A 482 26.36 23.32 36.22
CA ALA A 482 26.99 22.02 36.00
C ALA A 482 26.43 21.34 34.75
N LEU A 483 27.21 21.35 33.65
CA LEU A 483 27.06 20.41 32.54
C LEU A 483 27.32 18.98 33.03
N PRO A 484 26.61 17.99 32.49
CA PRO A 484 27.35 16.92 31.85
C PRO A 484 26.74 16.39 30.54
N VAL A 485 27.62 16.29 29.54
CA VAL A 485 27.91 15.09 28.72
C VAL A 485 26.71 14.23 28.27
N SER A 486 26.43 14.30 26.97
CA SER A 486 25.59 13.36 26.23
C SER A 486 26.22 11.96 26.16
N PRO A 487 25.49 10.88 26.49
CA PRO A 487 25.81 9.55 26.00
C PRO A 487 24.91 9.22 24.80
N SER A 488 25.56 9.01 23.67
CA SER A 488 25.07 8.27 22.52
C SER A 488 24.58 6.87 22.93
N THR A 489 23.34 6.53 22.63
CA THR A 489 22.84 5.15 22.64
C THR A 489 22.55 4.67 21.21
N PRO A 490 22.80 3.38 20.92
CA PRO A 490 22.69 2.81 19.58
C PRO A 490 21.25 2.41 19.27
N ILE A 491 20.88 2.58 18.00
CA ILE A 491 19.65 2.06 17.41
C ILE A 491 19.84 0.54 17.22
N SER A 492 19.15 -0.26 18.03
CA SER A 492 18.97 -1.70 17.79
C SER A 492 17.61 -1.90 17.12
N SER A 493 17.65 -2.16 15.82
CA SER A 493 16.54 -2.67 15.03
C SER A 493 16.53 -4.19 15.11
N HIS A 494 15.67 -4.76 15.96
CA HIS A 494 15.22 -6.14 15.79
C HIS A 494 13.85 -6.13 15.11
N LYS A 495 13.86 -6.30 13.79
CA LYS A 495 12.75 -6.88 13.04
C LYS A 495 12.95 -8.40 13.08
N THR A 496 11.95 -9.12 13.58
CA THR A 496 11.90 -10.58 13.53
C THR A 496 10.85 -11.00 12.51
N PHE A 497 11.21 -12.08 11.82
CA PHE A 497 10.57 -12.77 10.70
C PHE A 497 9.15 -13.27 10.96
#